data_AF-A0A939JL71-F1
#
_entry.id   AF-A0A939JL71-F1
#
_cell.length_a   1.000
_cell.length_b   1.000
_cell.length_c   1.000
_cell.angle_alpha   90.00
_cell.angle_beta   90.00
_cell.angle_gamma   90.00
#
_symmetry.space_group_name_H-M   'P 1'
#
loop_
_entity.id
_entity.type
_entity.pdbx_description
1 polymer ?
#
loop_
_entity_poly.entity_id
_entity_poly.type
_entity_poly.pdbx_seq_one_letter_code
_entity_poly.pdbx_strand_id
1 'polypeptide(L)'
;AQAGVTARPRQEWIEIPVPALVSEEVFALVERRLAENAKFSPRHTKEPALLQGLLVCDLCGYAYTRTSQGPGPKKYHYYRCSGTNGWELPQGRRVCPSRPLRADELDQLVWEHVVALLADPALVRTELERRLERMRDADPVRAH
;
A
#
# COMPACT_ATOMS: atom_id res chain seq x y z
N ALA A 1 -14.64 -1.15 36.87
CA ALA A 1 -14.91 -1.57 35.48
C ALA A 1 -15.40 -0.34 34.71
N GLN A 2 -14.59 0.25 33.84
CA GLN A 2 -15.03 1.35 32.97
C GLN A 2 -15.74 0.73 31.77
N ALA A 3 -17.06 0.94 31.67
CA ALA A 3 -17.81 0.61 30.48
C ALA A 3 -17.32 1.50 29.33
N GLY A 4 -16.71 0.91 28.30
CA GLY A 4 -16.32 1.64 27.10
C GLY A 4 -17.56 2.18 26.39
N VAL A 5 -17.52 3.45 25.97
CA VAL A 5 -18.59 4.05 25.17
C VAL A 5 -18.58 3.40 23.79
N THR A 6 -19.52 2.48 23.54
CA THR A 6 -19.78 1.93 22.21
C THR A 6 -20.76 2.83 21.46
N ALA A 7 -20.45 3.16 20.20
CA ALA A 7 -21.36 3.91 19.35
C ALA A 7 -22.71 3.18 19.20
N ARG A 8 -23.82 3.93 19.19
CA ARG A 8 -25.17 3.38 18.96
C ARG A 8 -25.27 2.80 17.54
N PRO A 9 -26.18 1.83 17.30
CA PRO A 9 -26.49 1.37 15.95
C PRO A 9 -26.82 2.52 15.01
N ARG A 10 -26.41 2.44 13.73
CA ARG A 10 -26.56 3.54 12.76
C ARG A 10 -28.02 3.95 12.55
N GLN A 11 -28.97 3.02 12.74
CA GLN A 11 -30.40 3.27 12.66
C GLN A 11 -30.91 4.26 13.73
N GLU A 12 -30.15 4.42 14.82
CA GLU A 12 -30.47 5.33 15.92
C GLU A 12 -29.73 6.68 15.78
N TRP A 13 -28.96 6.87 14.70
CA TRP A 13 -28.25 8.12 14.45
C TRP A 13 -29.21 9.19 13.94
N ILE A 14 -29.11 10.39 14.49
CA ILE A 14 -29.84 11.57 14.02
C ILE A 14 -28.87 12.33 13.11
N GLU A 15 -29.08 12.28 11.80
CA GLU A 15 -28.26 13.02 10.84
C GLU A 15 -28.66 14.50 10.86
N ILE A 16 -27.65 15.38 11.02
CA ILE A 16 -27.83 16.82 11.00
C ILE A 16 -27.12 17.34 9.73
N PRO A 17 -27.84 17.95 8.77
CA PRO A 17 -27.21 18.51 7.59
C PRO A 17 -26.33 19.69 8.01
N VAL A 18 -25.05 19.63 7.65
CA VAL A 18 -24.08 20.69 7.89
C VAL A 18 -23.53 21.19 6.56
N PRO A 19 -23.27 22.51 6.41
CA PRO A 19 -22.60 23.02 5.22
C PRO A 19 -21.23 22.35 5.04
N ALA A 20 -20.92 21.96 3.80
CA ALA A 20 -19.63 21.39 3.49
C ALA A 20 -18.52 22.42 3.73
N LEU A 21 -17.49 22.03 4.48
CA LEU A 21 -16.34 22.90 4.78
C LEU A 21 -15.27 22.87 3.69
N VAL A 22 -15.24 21.79 2.90
CA VAL A 22 -14.30 21.55 1.82
C VAL A 22 -15.06 21.02 0.61
N SER A 23 -14.46 21.13 -0.58
CA SER A 23 -15.05 20.58 -1.79
C SER A 23 -15.04 19.04 -1.76
N GLU A 24 -15.94 18.43 -2.54
CA GLU A 24 -16.04 16.98 -2.63
C GLU A 24 -14.75 16.34 -3.19
N GLU A 25 -14.07 17.04 -4.11
CA GLU A 25 -12.80 16.61 -4.69
C GLU A 25 -11.68 16.55 -3.64
N VAL A 26 -11.61 17.55 -2.76
CA VAL A 26 -10.65 17.59 -1.66
C VAL A 26 -10.95 16.49 -0.65
N PHE A 27 -12.22 16.32 -0.30
CA PHE A 27 -12.65 15.25 0.61
C PHE A 27 -12.26 13.86 0.07
N ALA A 28 -12.60 13.57 -1.19
CA ALA A 28 -12.26 12.32 -1.84
C ALA A 28 -10.74 12.10 -1.98
N LEU A 29 -9.97 13.18 -2.18
CA LEU A 29 -8.50 13.11 -2.20
C LEU A 29 -7.94 12.71 -0.83
N VAL A 30 -8.45 13.30 0.24
CA VAL A 30 -8.02 12.99 1.61
C VAL A 30 -8.36 11.54 1.96
N GLU A 31 -9.55 11.06 1.64
CA GLU A 31 -9.94 9.66 1.87
C GLU A 31 -8.97 8.67 1.20
N ARG A 32 -8.64 8.92 -0.08
CA ARG A 32 -7.62 8.11 -0.78
C ARG A 32 -6.27 8.18 -0.07
N ARG A 33 -5.84 9.36 0.35
CA ARG A 33 -4.55 9.55 1.00
C ARG A 33 -4.49 8.87 2.36
N LEU A 34 -5.57 8.90 3.14
CA LEU A 34 -5.67 8.20 4.42
C LEU A 34 -5.58 6.68 4.22
N ALA A 35 -6.26 6.13 3.21
CA ALA A 35 -6.17 4.72 2.87
C ALA A 35 -4.73 4.30 2.47
N GLU A 36 -4.06 5.11 1.65
CA GLU A 36 -2.65 4.88 1.28
C GLU A 36 -1.73 4.95 2.51
N ASN A 37 -1.89 5.97 3.35
CA ASN A 37 -1.09 6.14 4.56
C ASN A 37 -1.28 4.98 5.55
N ALA A 38 -2.50 4.45 5.66
CA ALA A 38 -2.77 3.26 6.46
C ALA A 38 -2.06 2.03 5.88
N LYS A 39 -2.09 1.84 4.56
CA LYS A 39 -1.44 0.73 3.87
C LYS A 39 0.10 0.78 3.96
N PHE A 40 0.68 1.97 3.81
CA PHE A 40 2.14 2.18 3.75
C PHE A 40 2.72 2.77 5.05
N SER A 41 2.03 2.63 6.18
CA SER A 41 2.43 3.25 7.44
C SER A 41 3.79 2.72 7.93
N PRO A 42 4.78 3.59 8.22
CA PRO A 42 6.08 3.16 8.74
C PRO A 42 6.07 2.92 10.26
N ARG A 43 4.93 3.10 10.96
CA ARG A 43 4.85 3.14 12.43
C ARG A 43 5.54 1.97 13.14
N HIS A 44 5.47 0.77 12.57
CA HIS A 44 6.09 -0.44 13.14
C HIS A 44 7.34 -0.91 12.37
N THR A 45 7.86 -0.07 11.48
CA THR A 45 9.00 -0.38 10.62
C THR A 45 10.29 0.11 11.28
N LYS A 46 11.12 -0.82 11.75
CA LYS A 46 12.46 -0.50 12.29
C LYS A 46 13.51 -0.32 11.20
N GLU A 47 13.43 -1.16 10.17
CA GLU A 47 14.29 -1.16 9.00
C GLU A 47 13.39 -1.19 7.77
N PRO A 48 13.44 -0.18 6.89
CA PRO A 48 12.62 -0.16 5.68
C PRO A 48 13.06 -1.27 4.71
N ALA A 49 12.09 -1.80 3.97
CA ALA A 49 12.32 -2.74 2.88
C ALA A 49 11.82 -2.13 1.56
N LEU A 50 12.50 -2.41 0.44
CA LEU A 50 12.16 -1.81 -0.85
C LEU A 50 10.72 -2.13 -1.27
N LEU A 51 10.29 -3.37 -1.05
CA LEU A 51 8.99 -3.88 -1.52
C LEU A 51 7.92 -3.95 -0.42
N GLN A 52 8.15 -3.26 0.69
CA GLN A 52 7.22 -3.20 1.81
C GLN A 52 5.87 -2.60 1.38
N GLY A 53 4.78 -3.34 1.62
CA GLY A 53 3.42 -2.91 1.28
C GLY A 53 3.06 -3.01 -0.21
N LEU A 54 3.99 -3.45 -1.06
CA LEU A 54 3.79 -3.61 -2.49
C LEU A 54 3.50 -5.05 -2.91
N LEU A 55 4.11 -6.02 -2.22
CA LEU A 55 4.00 -7.44 -2.59
C LEU A 55 2.67 -8.05 -2.14
N VAL A 56 1.99 -8.69 -3.09
CA VAL A 56 0.75 -9.46 -2.89
C VAL A 56 0.96 -10.88 -3.40
N CYS A 57 0.45 -11.87 -2.65
CA CYS A 57 0.54 -13.27 -3.03
C CYS A 57 -0.52 -13.64 -4.05
N ASP A 58 -0.07 -14.08 -5.21
CA ASP A 58 -0.95 -14.56 -6.28
C ASP A 58 -1.78 -15.79 -5.85
N LEU A 59 -1.26 -16.63 -4.95
CA LEU A 59 -1.95 -17.85 -4.52
C LEU A 59 -3.12 -17.60 -3.55
N CYS A 60 -3.07 -16.56 -2.73
CA CYS A 60 -4.07 -16.34 -1.66
C CYS A 60 -4.53 -14.89 -1.47
N GLY A 61 -4.00 -13.94 -2.25
CA GLY A 61 -4.35 -12.52 -2.18
C GLY A 61 -3.80 -11.76 -0.97
N TYR A 62 -3.19 -12.43 0.00
CA TYR A 62 -2.59 -11.77 1.16
C TYR A 62 -1.29 -11.06 0.81
N ALA A 63 -1.00 -9.97 1.51
CA ALA A 63 0.27 -9.26 1.39
C ALA A 63 1.47 -10.12 1.85
N TYR A 64 2.66 -9.79 1.35
CA TYR A 64 3.90 -10.25 1.97
C TYR A 64 4.40 -9.22 2.99
N THR A 65 4.93 -9.71 4.10
CA THR A 65 5.58 -8.92 5.14
C THR A 65 7.07 -9.28 5.22
N ARG A 66 7.92 -8.29 5.55
CA ARG A 66 9.34 -8.55 5.81
C ARG A 66 9.49 -9.24 7.15
N THR A 67 10.27 -10.32 7.15
CA THR A 67 10.65 -11.08 8.33
C THR A 67 12.17 -11.22 8.36
N SER A 68 12.74 -11.36 9.56
CA SER A 68 14.17 -11.64 9.75
C SER A 68 14.36 -12.98 10.43
N GLN A 69 15.33 -13.77 9.98
CA GLN A 69 15.71 -15.04 10.61
C GLN A 69 17.22 -15.09 10.85
N GLY A 70 17.64 -15.76 11.92
CA GLY A 70 19.05 -15.95 12.28
C GLY A 70 19.53 -15.12 13.49
N PRO A 71 20.63 -15.54 14.14
CA PRO A 71 21.12 -14.89 15.35
C PRO A 71 21.96 -13.64 15.05
N GLY A 72 21.78 -12.62 15.90
CA GLY A 72 22.67 -11.46 16.00
C GLY A 72 22.89 -10.71 14.67
N PRO A 73 24.15 -10.44 14.26
CA PRO A 73 24.46 -9.67 13.06
C PRO A 73 24.31 -10.48 11.74
N LYS A 74 24.12 -11.80 11.79
CA LYS A 74 23.89 -12.66 10.62
C LYS A 74 22.39 -12.84 10.36
N LYS A 75 21.62 -11.75 10.37
CA LYS A 75 20.19 -11.79 10.06
C LYS A 75 19.99 -11.87 8.56
N TYR A 76 19.20 -12.85 8.14
CA TYR A 76 18.69 -12.96 6.79
C TYR A 76 17.29 -12.38 6.73
N HIS A 77 16.99 -11.63 5.68
CA HIS A 77 15.70 -11.00 5.48
C HIS A 77 14.91 -11.72 4.40
N TYR A 78 13.62 -11.89 4.66
CA TYR A 78 12.71 -12.58 3.76
C TYR A 78 11.39 -11.84 3.65
N TYR A 79 10.80 -11.83 2.48
CA TYR A 79 9.38 -11.56 2.33
C TYR A 79 8.61 -12.85 2.57
N ARG A 80 7.66 -12.82 3.50
CA ARG A 80 6.79 -13.96 3.82
C ARG A 80 5.33 -13.57 3.62
N CYS A 81 4.58 -14.40 2.90
CA CYS A 81 3.14 -14.19 2.74
C CYS A 81 2.41 -14.33 4.09
N SER A 82 1.58 -13.36 4.47
CA SER A 82 0.80 -13.40 5.72
C SER A 82 -0.13 -14.62 5.80
N GLY A 83 -0.59 -15.12 4.65
CA GLY A 83 -1.38 -16.36 4.56
C GLY A 83 -0.66 -17.63 5.06
N THR A 84 0.67 -17.56 5.26
CA THR A 84 1.47 -18.65 5.83
C THR A 84 1.46 -18.65 7.37
N ASN A 85 1.17 -17.51 8.00
CA ASN A 85 1.14 -17.32 9.46
C ASN A 85 -0.28 -17.58 9.99
N GLY A 86 -0.65 -18.86 10.11
CA GLY A 86 -2.03 -19.24 10.46
C GLY A 86 -2.59 -18.64 11.76
N TRP A 87 -1.74 -18.40 12.75
CA TRP A 87 -2.12 -17.83 14.04
C TRP A 87 -2.46 -16.32 13.97
N GLU A 88 -2.02 -15.62 12.92
CA GLU A 88 -2.36 -14.20 12.66
C GLU A 88 -3.68 -14.05 11.88
N LEU A 89 -4.21 -15.16 11.34
CA LEU A 89 -5.39 -15.14 10.47
C LEU A 89 -6.68 -15.37 11.28
N PRO A 90 -7.81 -14.79 10.84
CA PRO A 90 -9.11 -15.04 11.47
C PRO A 90 -9.48 -16.53 11.54
N GLN A 91 -9.02 -17.34 10.59
CA GLN A 91 -9.28 -18.77 10.53
C GLN A 91 -8.39 -19.60 11.48
N GLY A 92 -7.38 -18.99 12.12
CA GLY A 92 -6.48 -19.66 13.07
C GLY A 92 -5.60 -20.77 12.46
N ARG A 93 -5.54 -20.89 11.14
CA ARG A 93 -4.78 -21.93 10.42
C ARG A 93 -4.11 -21.38 9.19
N ARG A 94 -3.00 -22.01 8.78
CA ARG A 94 -2.29 -21.68 7.54
C ARG A 94 -3.21 -21.88 6.34
N VAL A 95 -3.27 -20.90 5.45
CA VAL A 95 -4.10 -20.94 4.22
C VAL A 95 -3.28 -20.88 2.93
N CYS A 96 -1.98 -20.58 2.99
CA CYS A 96 -1.12 -20.45 1.82
C CYS A 96 0.14 -21.32 1.90
N PRO A 97 0.51 -22.07 0.84
CA PRO A 97 1.72 -22.89 0.80
C PRO A 97 2.98 -22.10 0.41
N SER A 98 2.88 -20.81 0.08
CA SER A 98 4.00 -20.00 -0.42
C SER A 98 5.24 -20.07 0.46
N ARG A 99 6.41 -20.10 -0.18
CA ARG A 99 7.72 -20.14 0.49
C ARG A 99 8.20 -18.69 0.73
N PRO A 100 8.92 -18.44 1.84
CA PRO A 100 9.56 -17.14 2.03
C PRO A 100 10.55 -16.85 0.90
N LEU A 101 10.52 -15.62 0.40
CA LEU A 101 11.39 -15.12 -0.67
C LEU A 101 12.56 -14.38 -0.04
N ARG A 102 13.78 -14.58 -0.54
CA ARG A 102 14.97 -13.85 -0.11
C ARG A 102 14.82 -12.37 -0.47
N ALA A 103 14.84 -11.50 0.54
CA ALA A 103 14.53 -10.09 0.34
C ALA A 103 15.59 -9.39 -0.51
N ASP A 104 16.87 -9.71 -0.28
CA ASP A 104 18.00 -9.21 -1.05
C ASP A 104 17.91 -9.57 -2.53
N GLU A 105 17.60 -10.83 -2.83
CA GLU A 105 17.47 -11.30 -4.23
C GLU A 105 16.26 -10.67 -4.94
N LEU A 106 15.11 -10.62 -4.25
CA LEU A 106 13.89 -10.05 -4.84
C LEU A 106 13.98 -8.54 -5.01
N ASP A 107 14.52 -7.83 -4.02
CA ASP A 107 14.70 -6.38 -4.08
C ASP A 107 15.64 -6.02 -5.24
N GLN A 108 16.74 -6.76 -5.40
CA GLN A 108 17.68 -6.55 -6.51
C GLN A 108 17.01 -6.77 -7.87
N LEU A 109 16.29 -7.88 -8.04
CA LEU A 109 15.59 -8.19 -9.28
C LEU A 109 14.58 -7.10 -9.66
N VAL A 110 13.77 -6.65 -8.70
CA VAL A 110 12.77 -5.61 -8.95
C VAL A 110 13.45 -4.27 -9.24
N TRP A 111 14.51 -3.93 -8.51
CA TRP A 111 15.25 -2.70 -8.73
C TRP A 111 15.87 -2.63 -10.13
N GLU A 112 16.53 -3.71 -10.56
CA GLU A 112 17.11 -3.82 -11.91
C GLU A 112 16.04 -3.64 -12.99
N HIS A 113 14.88 -4.26 -12.80
CA HIS A 113 13.77 -4.12 -13.74
C HIS A 113 13.23 -2.67 -13.80
N VAL A 114 13.04 -2.03 -12.64
CA VAL A 114 12.61 -0.63 -12.56
C VAL A 114 13.63 0.30 -13.23
N VAL A 115 14.92 0.09 -12.99
CA VAL A 115 15.98 0.88 -13.62
C VAL A 115 15.96 0.68 -15.14
N ALA A 116 15.80 -0.56 -15.62
CA ALA A 116 15.72 -0.84 -17.05
C ALA A 116 14.50 -0.17 -17.71
N LEU A 117 13.33 -0.19 -17.05
CA LEU A 117 12.14 0.51 -17.54
C LEU A 117 12.33 2.03 -17.61
N LEU A 118 12.99 2.61 -16.61
CA LEU A 118 13.29 4.05 -16.58
C LEU A 118 14.40 4.45 -17.56
N ALA A 119 15.24 3.51 -17.97
CA ALA A 119 16.28 3.73 -18.97
C ALA A 119 15.75 3.68 -20.42
N ASP A 120 14.52 3.20 -20.64
CA ASP A 120 13.89 3.19 -21.96
C ASP A 120 13.42 4.61 -22.37
N PRO A 121 14.10 5.27 -23.32
CA PRO A 121 13.76 6.64 -23.70
C PRO A 121 12.39 6.75 -24.39
N ALA A 122 11.90 5.67 -25.02
CA ALA A 122 10.59 5.66 -25.65
C ALA A 122 9.49 5.69 -24.58
N LEU A 123 9.59 4.82 -23.58
CA LEU A 123 8.65 4.77 -22.46
C LEU A 123 8.62 6.10 -21.70
N VAL A 124 9.79 6.67 -21.40
CA VAL A 124 9.90 7.97 -20.74
C VAL A 124 9.25 9.08 -21.58
N ARG A 125 9.52 9.11 -22.89
CA ARG A 125 8.94 10.10 -23.80
C ARG A 125 7.42 10.00 -23.86
N THR A 126 6.88 8.78 -24.01
CA THR A 126 5.43 8.56 -24.06
C THR A 126 4.74 9.03 -22.78
N GLU A 127 5.31 8.75 -21.60
CA GLU A 127 4.71 9.21 -20.35
C GLU A 127 4.82 10.74 -20.18
N LEU A 128 5.91 11.37 -20.64
CA LEU A 128 6.04 12.83 -20.66
C LEU A 128 4.99 13.48 -21.56
N GLU A 129 4.81 12.97 -22.78
CA GLU A 129 3.81 13.46 -23.73
C GLU A 129 2.39 13.34 -23.15
N ARG A 130 2.07 12.18 -22.55
CA ARG A 130 0.78 11.96 -21.87
C ARG A 130 0.53 12.95 -20.74
N ARG A 131 1.56 13.29 -19.95
CA ARG A 131 1.44 14.27 -18.86
C ARG A 131 1.28 15.69 -19.39
N LEU A 132 2.01 16.06 -20.44
CA LEU A 132 1.87 17.36 -21.10
C LEU A 132 0.46 17.54 -21.67
N GLU A 133 -0.11 16.49 -22.26
CA GLU A 133 -1.48 16.52 -22.78
C GLU A 133 -2.50 16.72 -21.65
N ARG A 134 -2.41 15.95 -20.57
CA ARG A 134 -3.27 16.17 -19.38
C ARG A 134 -3.15 17.57 -18.78
N MET A 135 -1.94 18.14 -18.74
CA MET A 135 -1.74 19.50 -18.26
C MET A 135 -2.35 20.54 -19.20
N ARG A 136 -2.30 20.31 -20.52
CA ARG A 136 -2.96 21.16 -21.51
C ARG A 136 -4.48 21.08 -21.42
N ASP A 137 -5.03 19.90 -21.18
CA ASP A 137 -6.48 19.70 -21.02
C ASP A 137 -7.02 20.30 -19.71
N ALA A 138 -6.17 20.36 -18.69
CA ALA A 138 -6.48 21.00 -17.41
C ALA A 138 -6.22 22.52 -17.41
N ASP A 139 -5.69 23.10 -18.51
CA ASP A 139 -5.40 24.53 -18.61
C ASP A 139 -6.69 25.34 -18.85
N PRO A 140 -7.11 26.17 -17.88
CA PRO A 140 -8.35 26.94 -17.98
C PRO A 140 -8.34 27.99 -19.10
N VAL A 141 -7.19 28.31 -19.71
CA VAL A 141 -7.08 29.29 -20.82
C VAL A 141 -7.59 28.73 -22.15
N ARG A 142 -7.75 27.41 -22.30
CA ARG A 142 -8.29 26.76 -23.52
C ARG A 142 -9.74 26.27 -23.39
N ALA A 143 -10.34 26.35 -22.20
CA ALA A 143 -11.72 25.93 -21.95
C ALA A 143 -12.78 26.99 -22.32
N HIS A 144 -12.37 28.10 -22.96
CA HIS A 144 -13.22 29.18 -23.47
C HIS A 144 -13.06 29.37 -24.97
#